data_AF-A0A537RBK4-F1
#
_entry.id   AF-A0A537RBK4-F1
#
_cell.length_a   1.000
_cell.length_b   1.000
_cell.length_c   1.000
_cell.angle_alpha   90.00
_cell.angle_beta   90.00
_cell.angle_gamma   90.00
#
_symmetry.space_group_name_H-M   'P 1'
#
loop_
_entity.id
_entity.type
_entity.pdbx_description
1 polymer ?
#
loop_
_entity_poly.entity_id
_entity_poly.type
_entity_poly.pdbx_seq_one_letter_code
_entity_poly.pdbx_strand_id
1 'polypeptide(L)'
;TFQVDLWSARGNLPSDLNDVISRQKEIQYSSRTRANTDEFKHIQCLRMALANLLEKIPADVLASDEGKLLQSVADRNVYQIVHLIYRSKNYEVQSKDYEFSRTSMIDHWNAGYNDAVRTLRHPEALQRPVNGPGVGTFDMAVDGRE
;
A
#
# COMPACT_ATOMS: atom_id res chain seq x y z
N THR A 1 8.02 -3.67 1.66
CA THR A 1 7.26 -3.92 0.42
C THR A 1 6.90 -2.59 -0.21
N PHE A 2 6.93 -2.50 -1.53
CA PHE A 2 6.47 -1.33 -2.27
C PHE A 2 5.09 -1.60 -2.86
N GLN A 3 4.19 -0.64 -2.72
CA GLN A 3 2.86 -0.65 -3.31
C GLN A 3 2.78 0.51 -4.30
N VAL A 4 2.65 0.19 -5.59
CA VAL A 4 2.52 1.19 -6.65
C VAL A 4 1.04 1.44 -6.90
N ASP A 5 0.60 2.68 -6.73
CA ASP A 5 -0.77 3.11 -7.03
C ASP A 5 -0.74 4.03 -8.26
N LEU A 6 -1.41 3.62 -9.33
CA LEU A 6 -1.50 4.42 -10.57
C LEU A 6 -2.60 5.49 -10.51
N TRP A 7 -3.46 5.42 -9.49
CA TRP A 7 -4.66 6.23 -9.37
C TRP A 7 -4.62 7.01 -8.07
N SER A 8 -4.44 8.33 -8.15
CA SER A 8 -4.34 9.15 -6.94
C SER A 8 -5.71 9.35 -6.29
N ALA A 9 -5.85 8.91 -5.03
CA ALA A 9 -7.02 9.21 -4.20
C ALA A 9 -7.23 10.73 -3.99
N ARG A 10 -6.19 11.54 -4.15
CA ARG A 10 -6.23 13.01 -4.00
C ARG A 10 -6.13 13.66 -5.38
N GLY A 11 -7.02 14.61 -5.65
CA GLY A 11 -7.08 15.34 -6.91
C GLY A 11 -7.99 16.57 -6.79
N ASN A 12 -7.94 17.44 -7.79
CA ASN A 12 -8.77 18.64 -7.84
C ASN A 12 -10.25 18.28 -8.09
N LEU A 13 -11.14 19.24 -7.82
CA LEU A 13 -12.53 19.12 -8.25
C LEU A 13 -12.59 19.15 -9.79
N PRO A 14 -13.40 18.29 -10.42
CA PRO A 14 -13.49 18.22 -11.87
C PRO A 14 -14.09 19.50 -12.44
N SER A 15 -13.53 19.97 -13.55
CA SER A 15 -13.97 21.18 -14.25
C SER A 15 -14.84 20.88 -15.48
N ASP A 16 -14.72 19.68 -16.03
CA ASP A 16 -15.51 19.19 -17.16
C ASP A 16 -15.92 17.70 -16.99
N LEU A 17 -16.64 17.16 -17.98
CA LEU A 17 -17.09 15.75 -17.95
C LEU A 17 -15.94 14.74 -18.06
N ASN A 18 -14.85 15.06 -18.74
CA ASN A 18 -13.70 14.17 -18.85
C ASN A 18 -12.99 14.07 -17.50
N ASP A 19 -12.88 15.18 -16.78
CA ASP A 19 -12.37 15.22 -15.41
C ASP A 19 -13.25 14.38 -14.48
N VAL A 20 -14.58 14.46 -14.62
CA VAL A 20 -15.51 13.65 -13.80
C VAL A 20 -15.23 12.16 -13.98
N ILE A 21 -15.10 11.69 -15.22
CA ILE A 21 -14.84 10.27 -15.49
C ILE A 21 -13.47 9.85 -14.98
N SER A 22 -12.44 10.69 -15.18
CA SER A 22 -11.09 10.46 -14.67
C SER A 22 -11.09 10.37 -13.14
N ARG A 23 -11.79 11.29 -12.48
CA ARG A 23 -11.89 11.34 -11.02
C ARG A 23 -12.66 10.15 -10.45
N GLN A 24 -13.70 9.68 -11.14
CA GLN A 24 -14.41 8.45 -10.76
C GLN A 24 -13.46 7.25 -10.75
N LYS A 25 -12.65 7.07 -11.80
CA LYS A 25 -11.64 5.99 -11.87
C LYS A 25 -10.62 6.15 -10.75
N GLU A 26 -10.09 7.36 -10.55
CA GLU A 26 -9.12 7.65 -9.48
C GLU A 26 -9.64 7.24 -8.10
N ILE A 27 -10.87 7.62 -7.76
CA ILE A 27 -11.50 7.26 -6.49
C ILE A 27 -11.74 5.76 -6.41
N GLN A 28 -12.28 5.15 -7.47
CA GLN A 28 -12.64 3.73 -7.48
C GLN A 28 -11.41 2.83 -7.29
N TYR A 29 -10.35 3.06 -8.05
CA TYR A 29 -9.16 2.21 -8.01
C TYR A 29 -8.33 2.45 -6.75
N SER A 30 -8.13 3.71 -6.34
CA SER A 30 -7.40 4.01 -5.10
C SER A 30 -8.11 3.51 -3.84
N SER A 31 -9.45 3.49 -3.84
CA SER A 31 -10.24 2.91 -2.76
C SER A 31 -10.00 1.41 -2.61
N ARG A 32 -9.94 0.66 -3.73
CA ARG A 32 -9.60 -0.76 -3.72
C ARG A 32 -8.20 -1.02 -3.17
N THR A 33 -7.22 -0.22 -3.60
CA THR A 33 -5.83 -0.31 -3.12
C THR A 33 -5.77 -0.11 -1.60
N ARG A 34 -6.44 0.92 -1.08
CA ARG A 34 -6.50 1.20 0.37
C ARG A 34 -7.21 0.10 1.15
N ALA A 35 -8.36 -0.37 0.66
CA ALA A 35 -9.11 -1.47 1.29
C ALA A 35 -8.25 -2.74 1.43
N ASN A 36 -7.46 -3.07 0.40
CA ASN A 36 -6.54 -4.22 0.46
C ASN A 36 -5.41 -4.00 1.48
N THR A 37 -4.83 -2.79 1.55
CA THR A 37 -3.81 -2.46 2.56
C THR A 37 -4.38 -2.55 3.98
N ASP A 38 -5.59 -2.06 4.20
CA ASP A 38 -6.24 -2.07 5.52
C ASP A 38 -6.64 -3.49 5.95
N GLU A 39 -7.14 -4.31 5.02
CA GLU A 39 -7.43 -5.73 5.27
C GLU A 39 -6.15 -6.49 5.62
N PHE A 40 -5.06 -6.26 4.88
CA PHE A 40 -3.77 -6.87 5.18
C PHE A 40 -3.26 -6.46 6.57
N LYS A 41 -3.36 -5.18 6.93
CA LYS A 41 -3.02 -4.67 8.28
C LYS A 41 -3.85 -5.39 9.36
N HIS A 42 -5.15 -5.55 9.12
CA HIS A 42 -6.05 -6.21 10.05
C HIS A 42 -5.68 -7.68 10.24
N ILE A 43 -5.49 -8.44 9.15
CA ILE A 43 -5.11 -9.85 9.21
C ILE A 43 -3.76 -10.02 9.90
N GLN A 44 -2.76 -9.18 9.60
CA GLN A 44 -1.44 -9.31 10.23
C GLN A 44 -1.48 -8.99 11.73
N CYS A 45 -2.29 -8.01 12.14
CA CYS A 45 -2.56 -7.73 13.55
C CYS A 45 -3.08 -8.98 14.27
N LEU A 46 -4.06 -9.66 13.66
CA LEU A 46 -4.64 -10.89 14.21
C LEU A 46 -3.62 -12.03 14.25
N ARG A 47 -2.79 -12.20 13.22
CA ARG A 47 -1.72 -13.22 13.19
C ARG A 47 -0.70 -13.02 14.30
N MET A 48 -0.30 -11.77 14.55
CA MET A 48 0.60 -11.45 15.66
C MET A 48 -0.05 -11.69 17.02
N ALA A 49 -1.31 -11.28 17.18
CA ALA A 49 -2.06 -11.53 18.41
C ALA A 49 -2.22 -13.04 18.68
N LEU A 50 -2.52 -13.81 17.64
CA LEU A 50 -2.58 -15.27 17.69
C LEU A 50 -1.21 -15.85 18.09
N ALA A 51 -0.13 -15.42 17.44
CA ALA A 51 1.21 -15.90 17.75
C ALA A 51 1.62 -15.64 19.21
N ASN A 52 1.17 -14.53 19.81
CA ASN A 52 1.40 -14.19 21.22
C ASN A 52 0.48 -14.99 22.17
N LEU A 53 -0.74 -15.34 21.72
CA LEU A 53 -1.67 -16.16 22.48
C LEU A 53 -1.20 -17.62 22.55
N LEU A 54 -0.73 -18.17 21.43
CA LEU A 54 -0.26 -19.55 21.36
C LEU A 54 0.91 -19.83 22.32
N GLU A 55 1.76 -18.85 22.62
CA GLU A 55 2.83 -18.99 23.63
C GLU A 55 2.31 -19.28 25.06
N LYS A 56 1.06 -18.92 25.34
CA LYS A 56 0.45 -19.07 26.66
C LYS A 56 -0.34 -20.36 26.80
N ILE A 57 -0.46 -21.13 25.71
CA ILE A 57 -1.24 -22.36 25.66
C ILE A 57 -0.32 -23.55 25.96
N PRO A 58 -0.75 -24.51 26.81
CA PRO A 58 -0.03 -25.74 27.07
C PRO A 58 0.29 -26.56 25.80
N ALA A 59 1.46 -27.20 25.77
CA ALA A 59 1.96 -27.90 24.59
C ALA A 59 1.11 -29.13 24.18
N ASP A 60 0.45 -29.77 25.14
CA ASP A 60 -0.48 -30.88 24.90
C ASP A 60 -1.70 -30.45 24.09
N VAL A 61 -2.21 -29.24 24.34
CA VAL A 61 -3.31 -28.64 23.56
C VAL A 61 -2.81 -28.22 22.17
N LEU A 62 -1.60 -27.66 22.08
CA LEU A 62 -1.02 -27.26 20.78
C LEU A 62 -0.70 -28.45 19.86
N ALA A 63 -0.56 -29.65 20.40
CA ALA A 63 -0.31 -30.86 19.63
C ALA A 63 -1.56 -31.37 18.87
N SER A 64 -2.75 -30.85 19.18
CA SER A 64 -3.98 -31.16 18.44
C SER A 64 -3.90 -30.66 16.99
N ASP A 65 -4.80 -31.14 16.13
CA ASP A 65 -4.83 -30.73 14.73
C ASP A 65 -5.24 -29.26 14.58
N GLU A 66 -6.14 -28.76 15.42
CA GLU A 66 -6.49 -27.34 15.52
C GLU A 66 -5.30 -26.51 16.00
N GLY A 67 -4.56 -27.00 16.99
CA GLY A 67 -3.35 -26.36 17.51
C GLY A 67 -2.28 -26.21 16.44
N LYS A 68 -2.05 -27.24 15.61
CA LYS A 68 -1.13 -27.18 14.46
C LYS A 68 -1.63 -26.24 13.38
N LEU A 69 -2.93 -26.22 13.09
CA LEU A 69 -3.53 -25.30 12.12
C LEU A 69 -3.30 -23.85 12.56
N LEU A 70 -3.62 -23.50 13.80
CA LEU A 70 -3.42 -22.15 14.32
C LEU A 70 -1.95 -21.74 14.32
N GLN A 71 -1.03 -22.65 14.66
CA GLN A 71 0.41 -22.42 14.58
C GLN A 71 0.88 -22.13 13.14
N SER A 72 0.28 -22.77 12.12
CA SER A 72 0.64 -22.53 10.72
C SER A 72 0.19 -21.15 10.20
N VAL A 73 -0.82 -20.55 10.84
CA VAL A 73 -1.35 -19.22 10.48
C VAL A 73 -0.69 -18.10 11.28
N ALA A 74 -0.19 -18.41 12.49
CA ALA A 74 0.49 -17.47 13.35
C ALA A 74 1.77 -16.91 12.67
N ASP A 75 1.90 -15.59 12.66
CA ASP A 75 3.02 -14.88 12.03
C ASP A 75 3.43 -13.67 12.88
N ARG A 76 4.75 -13.50 13.05
CA ARG A 76 5.37 -12.38 13.78
C ARG A 76 6.13 -11.42 12.88
N ASN A 77 6.08 -11.64 11.58
CA ASN A 77 6.70 -10.76 10.61
C ASN A 77 6.12 -9.35 10.74
N VAL A 78 7.01 -8.38 10.55
CA VAL A 78 6.67 -6.97 10.55
C VAL A 78 6.88 -6.44 9.13
N TYR A 79 5.91 -5.72 8.61
CA TYR A 79 5.92 -5.21 7.23
C TYR A 79 5.94 -3.69 7.21
N GLN A 80 6.85 -3.10 6.44
CA GLN A 80 6.80 -1.71 6.04
C GLN A 80 6.26 -1.63 4.61
N ILE A 81 5.12 -0.99 4.42
CA ILE A 81 4.51 -0.78 3.11
C ILE A 81 4.81 0.64 2.66
N VAL A 82 5.59 0.78 1.59
CA VAL A 82 5.95 2.07 1.00
C VAL A 82 5.01 2.34 -0.18
N HIS A 83 4.22 3.40 -0.10
CA HIS A 83 3.30 3.81 -1.14
C HIS A 83 4.00 4.70 -2.17
N LEU A 84 4.10 4.21 -3.40
CA LEU A 84 4.52 4.98 -4.57
C LEU A 84 3.26 5.35 -5.36
N ILE A 85 2.73 6.54 -5.09
CA ILE A 85 1.47 7.01 -5.67
C ILE A 85 1.79 7.87 -6.89
N TYR A 86 1.41 7.38 -8.06
CA TYR A 86 1.50 8.12 -9.30
C TYR A 86 0.60 9.36 -9.25
N ARG A 87 1.20 10.52 -9.48
CA ARG A 87 0.51 11.81 -9.54
C ARG A 87 0.62 12.31 -10.96
N SER A 88 -0.43 12.08 -11.75
CA SER A 88 -0.48 12.49 -13.15
C SER A 88 -0.34 14.00 -13.29
N LYS A 89 0.29 14.43 -14.38
CA LYS A 89 0.24 15.83 -14.80
C LYS A 89 -1.11 16.14 -15.46
N ASN A 90 -1.52 17.41 -15.42
CA ASN A 90 -2.83 17.92 -15.85
C ASN A 90 -3.23 17.62 -17.32
N TYR A 91 -2.35 17.02 -18.13
CA TYR A 91 -2.64 16.66 -19.52
C TYR A 91 -3.09 15.21 -19.70
N GLU A 92 -3.05 14.39 -18.65
CA GLU A 92 -3.58 13.04 -18.72
C GLU A 92 -5.11 13.06 -18.55
N VAL A 93 -5.78 13.06 -19.69
CA VAL A 93 -7.24 12.97 -19.85
C VAL A 93 -7.73 11.57 -19.39
N GLN A 94 -9.03 11.32 -19.51
CA GLN A 94 -9.70 10.02 -19.29
C GLN A 94 -9.00 8.80 -19.92
N SER A 95 -8.11 8.99 -20.90
CA SER A 95 -7.40 7.95 -21.63
C SER A 95 -6.24 7.29 -20.89
N LYS A 96 -5.93 7.64 -19.63
CA LYS A 96 -4.86 7.00 -18.82
C LYS A 96 -4.83 5.47 -18.86
N ASP A 97 -6.00 4.84 -19.01
CA ASP A 97 -6.14 3.39 -19.05
C ASP A 97 -5.90 2.74 -20.42
N TYR A 98 -5.81 3.54 -21.49
CA TYR A 98 -5.58 3.04 -22.86
C TYR A 98 -4.57 3.86 -23.69
N GLU A 99 -3.97 4.92 -23.12
CA GLU A 99 -2.93 5.73 -23.76
C GLU A 99 -1.54 5.14 -23.50
N PHE A 100 -1.01 4.44 -24.49
CA PHE A 100 0.28 3.76 -24.41
C PHE A 100 1.27 4.23 -25.50
N SER A 101 1.16 5.49 -25.95
CA SER A 101 2.18 6.01 -26.86
C SER A 101 3.57 6.01 -26.19
N ARG A 102 4.61 5.88 -27.01
CA ARG A 102 6.00 5.82 -26.54
C ARG A 102 6.37 7.02 -25.68
N THR A 103 5.87 8.21 -26.02
CA THR A 103 6.11 9.43 -25.26
C THR A 103 5.51 9.33 -23.86
N SER A 104 4.22 8.97 -23.75
CA SER A 104 3.54 8.79 -22.46
C SER A 104 4.23 7.72 -21.60
N MET A 105 4.65 6.60 -22.19
CA MET A 105 5.37 5.56 -21.47
C MET A 105 6.70 6.05 -20.87
N ILE A 106 7.50 6.80 -21.65
CA ILE A 106 8.77 7.37 -21.17
C ILE A 106 8.51 8.35 -20.03
N ASP A 107 7.49 9.19 -20.14
CA ASP A 107 7.09 10.12 -19.09
C ASP A 107 6.70 9.39 -17.81
N HIS A 108 5.88 8.34 -17.90
CA HIS A 108 5.48 7.52 -16.76
C HIS A 108 6.66 6.82 -16.10
N TRP A 109 7.59 6.26 -16.88
CA TRP A 109 8.80 5.63 -16.35
C TRP A 109 9.69 6.62 -15.62
N ASN A 110 9.92 7.79 -16.21
CA ASN A 110 10.71 8.84 -15.57
C ASN A 110 10.04 9.34 -14.29
N ALA A 111 8.71 9.50 -14.29
CA ALA A 111 7.96 9.90 -13.10
C ALA A 111 8.07 8.85 -11.98
N GLY A 112 7.86 7.57 -12.29
CA GLY A 112 8.00 6.48 -11.32
C GLY A 112 9.42 6.33 -10.78
N TYR A 113 10.43 6.46 -11.65
CA TYR A 113 11.83 6.45 -11.23
C TYR A 113 12.15 7.60 -10.27
N ASN A 114 11.74 8.82 -10.61
CA ASN A 114 11.99 9.99 -9.77
C ASN A 114 11.27 9.90 -8.42
N ASP A 115 10.03 9.39 -8.40
CA ASP A 115 9.26 9.19 -7.15
C ASP A 115 9.90 8.14 -6.25
N ALA A 116 10.37 7.02 -6.83
CA ALA A 116 11.11 5.99 -6.10
C ALA A 116 12.43 6.54 -5.56
N VAL A 117 13.21 7.26 -6.37
CA VAL A 117 14.48 7.88 -5.94
C VAL A 117 14.24 8.87 -4.80
N ARG A 118 13.22 9.73 -4.90
CA ARG A 118 12.87 10.68 -3.85
C ARG A 118 12.48 9.95 -2.57
N THR A 119 11.61 8.94 -2.66
CA THR A 119 11.19 8.13 -1.52
C THR A 119 12.37 7.43 -0.84
N LEU A 120 13.31 6.88 -1.60
CA LEU A 120 14.49 6.20 -1.07
C LEU A 120 15.51 7.13 -0.40
N ARG A 121 15.41 8.45 -0.59
CA ARG A 121 16.21 9.43 0.18
C ARG A 121 15.74 9.59 1.62
N HIS A 122 14.59 9.04 1.98
CA HIS A 122 14.03 9.02 3.32
C HIS A 122 14.28 7.64 3.94
N PRO A 123 15.33 7.46 4.77
CA PRO A 123 15.62 6.16 5.38
C PRO A 123 14.45 5.61 6.20
N GLU A 124 13.64 6.50 6.78
CA GLU A 124 12.39 6.17 7.49
C GLU A 124 11.40 5.36 6.64
N ALA A 125 11.43 5.49 5.30
CA ALA A 125 10.59 4.71 4.41
C ALA A 125 10.90 3.21 4.46
N LEU A 126 12.14 2.84 4.79
CA LEU A 126 12.60 1.45 4.87
C LEU A 126 12.83 0.97 6.30
N GLN A 127 12.64 1.84 7.29
CA GLN A 127 12.80 1.46 8.69
C GLN A 127 11.73 0.45 9.09
N ARG A 128 12.12 -0.46 9.99
CA ARG A 128 11.17 -1.38 10.59
C ARG A 128 10.15 -0.59 11.41
N PRO A 129 8.84 -0.81 11.21
CA PRO A 129 7.81 -0.19 12.04
C PRO A 129 8.05 -0.54 13.51
N VAL A 130 8.19 0.50 14.34
CA VAL A 130 8.47 0.37 15.78
C VAL A 130 7.18 0.39 16.61
N ASN A 131 6.10 0.96 16.06
CA ASN A 131 4.84 1.19 16.76
C ASN A 131 3.69 0.42 16.08
N GLY A 132 2.89 -0.28 16.88
CA GLY A 132 1.63 -0.88 16.43
C GLY A 132 1.71 -2.34 15.98
N PRO A 133 0.67 -2.84 15.28
CA PRO A 133 0.39 -4.26 15.03
C PRO A 133 1.28 -4.92 13.95
N GLY A 134 2.55 -4.50 13.87
CA GLY A 134 3.53 -5.06 12.94
C GLY A 134 3.33 -4.69 11.47
N VAL A 135 2.46 -3.75 11.12
CA VAL A 135 2.39 -3.21 9.75
C VAL A 135 2.42 -1.69 9.78
N GLY A 136 3.48 -1.11 9.24
CA GLY A 136 3.63 0.32 9.01
C GLY A 136 3.36 0.68 7.55
N THR A 137 2.89 1.89 7.32
CA THR A 137 2.79 2.49 5.96
C THR A 137 3.63 3.75 5.90
N PHE A 138 4.22 4.02 4.73
CA PHE A 138 4.94 5.26 4.44
C PHE A 138 4.44 5.81 3.10
N ASP A 139 3.91 7.04 3.10
CA ASP A 139 3.58 7.83 1.90
C ASP A 139 4.40 9.11 1.96
N MET A 140 5.28 9.32 0.98
CA MET A 140 6.16 10.49 0.94
C MET A 140 5.39 11.82 0.99
N ALA A 141 4.15 11.90 0.48
CA ALA A 141 3.36 13.14 0.56
C ALA A 141 2.66 13.37 1.90
N VAL A 142 2.76 12.45 2.86
CA VAL A 142 2.21 12.57 4.21
C VAL A 142 3.33 12.56 5.24
N ASP A 143 4.26 11.62 5.08
CA ASP A 143 5.31 11.30 6.05
C ASP A 143 6.65 11.92 5.68
N GLY A 144 6.85 12.28 4.41
CA GLY A 144 8.03 13.00 3.95
C GLY A 144 8.02 14.42 4.53
N ARG A 145 8.99 14.71 5.39
CA ARG A 145 9.22 16.07 5.91
C ARG A 145 9.91 16.88 4.83
N GLU A 146 9.12 17.56 3.99
CA GLU A 146 9.58 18.64 3.11
C GLU A 146 8.85 19.94 3.44
#